data_AF-A0A7C2UP54-F1
#
_entry.id   AF-A0A7C2UP54-F1
#
_cell.length_a   1.000
_cell.length_b   1.000
_cell.length_c   1.000
_cell.angle_alpha   90.00
_cell.angle_beta   90.00
_cell.angle_gamma   90.00
#
_symmetry.space_group_name_H-M   'P 1'
#
loop_
_entity.id
_entity.type
_entity.pdbx_description
1 polymer ?
#
loop_
_entity_poly.entity_id
_entity_poly.type
_entity_poly.pdbx_seq_one_letter_code
_entity_poly.pdbx_strand_id
1 'polypeptide(L)'
;MATIALLLASAVWGWTFALVKDALREVGPSWFLSLRFGVATLFAVPLLLGRPECRSGRNWRWGAILGLALFGGYFLQTWGLVYTTAQKSGLITGLSVVLVPVVAWAFGRRPPVG
;
A
#
# COMPACT_ATOMS: atom_id res chain seq x y z
N MET A 1 -3.78 15.21 21.50
CA MET A 1 -2.49 14.93 20.85
C MET A 1 -2.57 13.87 19.75
N ALA A 2 -3.22 12.72 19.96
CA ALA A 2 -3.36 11.67 18.92
C ALA A 2 -4.12 12.13 17.65
N THR A 3 -5.17 12.95 17.77
CA THR A 3 -5.94 13.45 16.61
C THR A 3 -5.10 14.30 15.66
N ILE A 4 -4.21 15.13 16.19
CA ILE A 4 -3.32 15.97 15.39
C ILE A 4 -2.33 15.09 14.61
N ALA A 5 -1.78 14.05 15.25
CA ALA A 5 -0.90 13.09 14.59
C ALA A 5 -1.62 12.34 13.44
N LEU A 6 -2.89 11.96 13.62
CA LEU A 6 -3.70 11.32 12.57
C LEU A 6 -4.01 12.28 11.41
N LEU A 7 -4.31 13.54 11.71
CA LEU A 7 -4.53 14.57 10.68
C LEU A 7 -3.26 14.82 9.86
N LEU A 8 -2.11 14.94 10.53
CA LEU A 8 -0.82 15.09 9.85
C LEU A 8 -0.47 13.87 9.00
N ALA A 9 -0.65 12.66 9.54
CA ALA A 9 -0.41 11.43 8.78
C ALA A 9 -1.32 11.35 7.53
N SER A 10 -2.60 11.71 7.68
CA SER A 10 -3.56 11.74 6.57
C SER A 10 -3.21 12.80 5.52
N ALA A 11 -2.75 13.98 5.96
CA ALA A 11 -2.31 15.05 5.07
C ALA A 11 -1.05 14.66 4.30
N VAL A 12 -0.04 14.11 4.99
CA VAL A 12 1.21 13.61 4.39
C VAL A 12 0.88 12.53 3.37
N TRP A 13 0.04 11.57 3.74
CA TRP A 13 -0.34 10.47 2.86
C TRP A 13 -1.11 10.97 1.62
N GLY A 14 -2.08 11.88 1.80
CA GLY A 14 -2.82 12.49 0.68
C GLY A 14 -1.93 13.28 -0.27
N TRP A 15 -0.98 14.05 0.25
CA TRP A 15 -0.01 14.82 -0.54
C TRP A 15 0.84 13.92 -1.45
N THR A 16 1.15 12.70 -1.01
CA THR A 16 1.98 11.78 -1.82
C THR A 16 1.39 11.48 -3.19
N PHE A 17 0.06 11.48 -3.38
CA PHE A 17 -0.53 11.21 -4.69
C PHE A 17 -0.15 12.27 -5.74
N ALA A 18 -0.01 13.53 -5.35
CA ALA A 18 0.43 14.59 -6.24
C ALA A 18 1.90 14.38 -6.64
N LEU A 19 2.78 14.18 -5.65
CA LEU A 19 4.20 13.93 -5.88
C LEU A 19 4.46 12.70 -6.74
N VAL A 20 3.74 11.60 -6.47
CA VAL A 20 3.86 10.38 -7.28
C VAL A 20 3.41 10.66 -8.71
N LYS A 21 2.31 11.38 -8.92
CA LYS A 21 1.84 11.69 -10.27
C LYS A 21 2.86 12.52 -11.06
N ASP A 22 3.54 13.46 -10.41
CA ASP A 22 4.61 14.23 -11.05
C ASP A 22 5.85 13.36 -11.31
N ALA A 23 6.29 12.56 -10.34
CA ALA A 23 7.41 11.63 -10.53
C ALA A 23 7.15 10.61 -11.67
N LEU A 24 5.91 10.16 -11.83
CA LEU A 24 5.52 9.24 -12.91
C LEU A 24 5.69 9.85 -14.30
N ARG A 25 5.65 11.19 -14.44
CA ARG A 25 5.89 11.87 -15.71
C ARG A 25 7.37 11.83 -16.12
N GLU A 26 8.27 11.75 -15.14
CA GLU A 26 9.72 11.74 -15.38
C GLU A 26 10.27 10.33 -15.62
N VAL A 27 9.88 9.36 -14.77
CA VAL A 27 10.50 8.02 -14.78
C VAL A 27 9.57 6.88 -15.23
N GLY A 28 8.27 7.15 -15.33
CA GLY A 28 7.25 6.15 -15.67
C GLY A 28 6.89 5.19 -14.52
N PRO A 29 5.76 4.47 -14.64
CA PRO A 29 5.17 3.66 -13.57
C PRO A 29 6.00 2.45 -13.15
N SER A 30 6.56 1.71 -14.10
CA SER A 30 7.33 0.49 -13.82
C SER A 30 8.64 0.78 -13.09
N TRP A 31 9.35 1.83 -13.49
CA TRP A 31 10.59 2.25 -12.82
C TRP A 31 10.31 2.78 -11.42
N PHE A 32 9.28 3.63 -11.28
CA PHE A 32 8.86 4.14 -9.98
C PHE A 32 8.53 3.00 -9.00
N LEU A 33 7.77 1.99 -9.44
CA LEU A 33 7.45 0.83 -8.59
C LEU A 33 8.71 0.03 -8.22
N SER A 34 9.61 -0.18 -9.19
CA SER A 34 10.85 -0.94 -8.96
C SER A 34 11.72 -0.28 -7.89
N LEU A 35 11.87 1.05 -7.96
CA LEU A 35 12.56 1.82 -6.92
C LEU A 35 11.83 1.75 -5.58
N ARG A 36 10.51 1.95 -5.56
CA ARG A 36 9.71 1.92 -4.33
C ARG A 36 9.83 0.60 -3.59
N PHE A 37 9.62 -0.53 -4.29
CA PHE A 37 9.73 -1.86 -3.70
C PHE A 37 11.18 -2.26 -3.45
N GLY A 38 12.12 -1.87 -4.32
CA GLY A 38 13.55 -2.14 -4.12
C GLY A 38 14.09 -1.48 -2.85
N VAL A 39 13.76 -0.21 -2.62
CA VAL A 39 14.09 0.50 -1.37
C VAL A 39 13.42 -0.18 -0.18
N ALA A 40 12.13 -0.50 -0.27
CA ALA A 40 11.41 -1.20 0.81
C ALA A 40 12.08 -2.54 1.17
N THR A 41 12.49 -3.33 0.18
CA THR A 41 13.21 -4.59 0.38
C THR A 41 14.59 -4.36 1.00
N LEU A 42 15.35 -3.36 0.53
CA LEU A 42 16.67 -3.04 1.07
C LEU A 42 16.63 -2.75 2.57
N PHE A 43 15.61 -2.03 3.04
CA PHE A 43 15.43 -1.73 4.46
C PHE A 43 14.79 -2.90 5.25
N ALA A 44 13.91 -3.69 4.63
CA ALA A 44 13.23 -4.80 5.30
C ALA A 44 14.12 -6.03 5.50
N VAL A 45 15.01 -6.35 4.55
CA VAL A 45 15.84 -7.57 4.60
C VAL A 45 16.75 -7.61 5.84
N PRO A 46 17.51 -6.57 6.20
CA PRO A 46 18.34 -6.58 7.41
C PRO A 46 17.53 -6.83 8.70
N LEU A 47 16.31 -6.28 8.78
CA LEU A 47 15.41 -6.47 9.92
C LEU A 47 14.92 -7.92 10.03
N LEU A 48 14.75 -8.61 8.89
CA LEU A 48 14.37 -10.03 8.84
C LEU A 48 15.51 -10.96 9.25
N LEU A 49 16.77 -10.60 8.93
CA LEU A 49 17.93 -11.44 9.25
C LEU A 49 18.12 -11.64 10.76
N GLY A 50 17.73 -10.65 11.57
CA GLY A 50 17.76 -10.70 13.04
C GLY A 50 16.60 -11.46 13.69
N ARG A 51 15.65 -11.99 12.92
CA ARG A 51 14.42 -12.64 13.43
C ARG A 51 14.32 -14.09 12.96
N PRO A 52 14.89 -15.07 13.71
CA PRO A 52 14.87 -16.49 13.33
C PRO A 52 13.45 -17.06 13.16
N GLU A 53 12.46 -16.53 13.90
CA GLU A 53 11.04 -16.86 13.77
C GLU A 53 10.46 -16.57 12.36
N CYS A 54 11.08 -15.66 11.60
CA CYS A 54 10.67 -15.33 10.24
C CYS A 54 11.17 -16.36 9.20
N ARG A 55 12.02 -17.32 9.57
CA ARG A 55 12.62 -18.30 8.64
C ARG A 55 11.72 -19.50 8.33
N SER A 56 10.54 -19.61 8.94
CA SER A 56 9.60 -20.69 8.65
C SER A 56 9.09 -20.61 7.19
N GLY A 57 9.10 -21.73 6.47
CA GLY A 57 8.58 -21.81 5.09
C GLY A 57 7.10 -21.41 4.97
N ARG A 58 6.31 -21.60 6.04
CA ARG A 58 4.92 -21.14 6.12
C ARG A 58 4.82 -19.62 6.13
N ASN A 59 5.72 -18.94 6.85
CA ASN A 59 5.76 -17.48 6.91
C ASN A 59 6.16 -16.88 5.56
N TRP A 60 7.10 -17.52 4.86
CA TRP A 60 7.46 -17.15 3.49
C TRP A 60 6.31 -17.31 2.50
N ARG A 61 5.54 -18.40 2.58
CA ARG A 61 4.36 -18.59 1.72
C ARG A 61 3.31 -17.50 1.92
N TRP A 62 2.95 -17.20 3.16
CA TRP A 62 1.98 -16.13 3.45
C TRP A 62 2.53 -14.75 3.12
N GLY A 63 3.82 -14.50 3.38
CA GLY A 63 4.51 -13.28 3.00
C GLY A 63 4.52 -13.06 1.48
N ALA A 64 4.75 -14.11 0.70
CA ALA A 64 4.69 -14.05 -0.77
C ALA A 64 3.28 -13.76 -1.27
N ILE A 65 2.25 -14.41 -0.70
CA ILE A 65 0.84 -14.16 -1.08
C ILE A 65 0.45 -12.71 -0.78
N LEU A 66 0.73 -12.23 0.44
CA LEU A 66 0.44 -10.84 0.84
C LEU A 66 1.26 -9.83 0.04
N GLY A 67 2.53 -10.12 -0.21
CA GLY A 67 3.42 -9.29 -1.01
C GLY A 67 2.95 -9.16 -2.46
N LEU A 68 2.52 -10.26 -3.08
CA LEU A 68 1.96 -10.27 -4.42
C LEU A 68 0.64 -9.48 -4.49
N ALA A 69 -0.25 -9.66 -3.51
CA ALA A 69 -1.49 -8.90 -3.41
C ALA A 69 -1.23 -7.40 -3.25
N LEU A 70 -0.27 -7.04 -2.39
CA LEU A 70 0.14 -5.65 -2.17
C LEU A 70 0.76 -5.04 -3.44
N PHE A 71 1.65 -5.78 -4.10
CA PHE A 71 2.26 -5.36 -5.36
C PHE A 71 1.20 -5.16 -6.43
N GLY A 72 0.27 -6.11 -6.61
CA GLY A 72 -0.84 -5.99 -7.56
C GLY A 72 -1.70 -4.75 -7.29
N GLY A 73 -2.02 -4.48 -6.01
CA GLY A 73 -2.73 -3.27 -5.60
C GLY A 73 -1.99 -1.98 -5.97
N TYR A 74 -0.69 -1.89 -5.65
CA TYR A 74 0.13 -0.74 -6.02
C TYR A 74 0.33 -0.61 -7.53
N PHE A 75 0.50 -1.71 -8.24
CA PHE A 75 0.64 -1.72 -9.70
C PHE A 75 -0.60 -1.13 -10.35
N LEU A 76 -1.78 -1.64 -10.01
CA LEU A 76 -3.05 -1.13 -10.52
C LEU A 76 -3.28 0.33 -10.11
N GLN A 77 -2.97 0.70 -8.87
CA GLN A 77 -3.12 2.07 -8.38
C GLN A 77 -2.22 3.05 -9.13
N THR A 78 -0.93 2.72 -9.30
CA THR A 78 0.05 3.58 -9.95
C THR A 78 -0.20 3.70 -11.44
N TRP A 79 -0.57 2.61 -12.12
CA TRP A 79 -1.00 2.65 -13.51
C TRP A 79 -2.30 3.45 -13.67
N GLY A 80 -3.28 3.25 -12.77
CA GLY A 80 -4.50 4.05 -12.75
C GLY A 80 -4.22 5.55 -12.59
N LEU A 81 -3.25 5.91 -11.73
CA LEU A 81 -2.84 7.30 -11.49
C LEU A 81 -2.24 7.97 -12.74
N VAL A 82 -1.69 7.22 -13.70
CA VAL A 82 -1.27 7.78 -15.00
C VAL A 82 -2.49 8.35 -15.73
N TYR A 83 -3.59 7.60 -15.75
CA TYR A 83 -4.81 7.94 -16.50
C TYR A 83 -5.80 8.85 -15.74
N THR A 84 -5.69 8.95 -14.42
CA THR A 84 -6.60 9.77 -13.59
C THR A 84 -5.88 10.92 -12.87
N THR A 85 -6.61 11.77 -12.16
CA THR A 85 -5.99 12.83 -11.35
C THR A 85 -5.61 12.34 -9.95
N ALA A 86 -4.64 13.00 -9.31
CA ALA A 86 -4.22 12.67 -7.95
C ALA A 86 -5.41 12.70 -6.96
N GLN A 87 -6.33 13.66 -7.13
CA GLN A 87 -7.55 13.79 -6.34
C GLN A 87 -8.48 12.57 -6.51
N LYS A 88 -8.70 12.13 -7.76
CA LYS A 88 -9.55 10.96 -8.04
C LYS A 88 -8.93 9.67 -7.50
N SER A 89 -7.63 9.45 -7.70
CA SER A 89 -6.91 8.29 -7.13
C SER A 89 -6.93 8.28 -5.60
N GLY A 90 -6.69 9.43 -4.97
CA GLY A 90 -6.73 9.57 -3.51
C GLY A 90 -8.13 9.26 -2.95
N LEU A 91 -9.17 9.79 -3.59
CA LEU A 91 -10.57 9.51 -3.19
C LEU A 91 -10.90 8.01 -3.32
N ILE A 92 -10.60 7.40 -4.47
CA ILE A 92 -10.85 5.96 -4.70
C ILE A 92 -10.11 5.11 -3.66
N THR A 93 -8.87 5.48 -3.33
CA THR A 93 -8.11 4.74 -2.32
C THR A 93 -8.68 4.97 -0.92
N GLY A 94 -9.16 6.18 -0.60
CA GLY A 94 -9.83 6.49 0.67
C GLY A 94 -11.14 5.72 0.87
N LEU A 95 -11.88 5.43 -0.21
CA LEU A 95 -13.09 4.59 -0.16
C LEU A 95 -12.80 3.16 0.31
N SER A 96 -11.54 2.71 0.30
CA SER A 96 -11.18 1.39 0.84
C SER A 96 -11.60 1.20 2.29
N VAL A 97 -11.65 2.26 3.11
CA VAL A 97 -12.12 2.19 4.51
C VAL A 97 -13.57 1.69 4.59
N VAL A 98 -14.41 2.04 3.60
CA VAL A 98 -15.80 1.59 3.50
C VAL A 98 -15.89 0.23 2.78
N LEU A 99 -15.06 0.00 1.76
CA LEU A 99 -15.09 -1.24 0.99
C LEU A 99 -14.56 -2.45 1.77
N VAL A 100 -13.53 -2.27 2.60
CA VAL A 100 -12.92 -3.34 3.40
C VAL A 100 -13.94 -4.09 4.27
N PRO A 101 -14.79 -3.44 5.09
CA PRO A 101 -15.79 -4.16 5.88
C PRO A 101 -16.87 -4.83 5.02
N VAL A 102 -17.27 -4.21 3.89
CA VAL A 102 -18.24 -4.82 2.96
C VAL A 102 -17.69 -6.10 2.33
N VAL A 103 -16.44 -6.04 1.86
CA VAL A 103 -15.74 -7.20 1.30
C VAL A 103 -15.53 -8.26 2.39
N ALA A 104 -15.13 -7.87 3.60
CA ALA A 104 -14.98 -8.79 4.73
C ALA A 104 -16.28 -9.54 5.05
N TRP A 105 -17.41 -8.82 5.06
CA TRP A 105 -18.74 -9.40 5.25
C TRP A 105 -19.08 -10.40 4.15
N ALA A 106 -18.80 -10.07 2.88
CA ALA A 106 -19.02 -10.97 1.74
C ALA A 106 -18.20 -12.27 1.84
N PHE A 107 -17.02 -12.23 2.45
CA PHE A 107 -16.20 -13.42 2.74
C PHE A 107 -16.60 -14.17 4.02
N GLY A 108 -17.78 -13.88 4.59
CA GLY A 108 -18.31 -14.55 5.77
C GLY A 108 -17.63 -14.16 7.08
N ARG A 109 -16.81 -13.10 7.09
CA ARG A 109 -16.26 -12.54 8.33
C ARG A 109 -17.30 -11.62 8.94
N ARG A 110 -17.61 -11.85 10.23
CA ARG A 110 -18.50 -10.95 10.98
C ARG A 110 -17.86 -9.55 11.02
N PRO A 111 -18.63 -8.47 10.81
CA PRO A 111 -18.10 -7.12 10.97
C PRO A 111 -17.52 -6.96 12.38
N PRO A 112 -16.40 -6.24 12.56
CA PRO A 112 -15.97 -5.86 13.89
C PRO A 112 -17.11 -5.07 14.53
N VAL A 113 -17.69 -5.65 15.58
CA VAL A 113 -18.64 -4.98 16.46
C VAL A 113 -17.79 -4.11 17.39
N GLY A 114 -17.74 -2.79 17.16
CA GLY A 114 -17.03 -1.83 18.01
C GLY A 114 -16.21 -0.82 17.24
#